data_AF-A0A7G1IC72-F1
#
_entry.id   AF-A0A7G1IC72-F1
#
_cell.length_a   1.000
_cell.length_b   1.000
_cell.length_c   1.000
_cell.angle_alpha   90.00
_cell.angle_beta   90.00
_cell.angle_gamma   90.00
#
_symmetry.space_group_name_H-M   'P 1'
#
loop_
_entity.id
_entity.type
_entity.pdbx_description
1 polymer ?
#
loop_
_entity_poly.entity_id
_entity_poly.type
_entity_poly.pdbx_seq_one_letter_code
_entity_poly.pdbx_strand_id
1 'polypeptide(L)'
;MRAPSDEPYQFGARPAKTFYSSKFRRCRHASDERARGARGEGKDIVPPKSKGSNSSDEDWVGELLVGMAKATGIGMFRFALRWPDTAALLTVVAVVGMAAGLRWACLLTAVCAAGVWGWRLGWPDSYHQAIGKPVADYRRAYLVYRRRWQSICEHHGLTISPRGKPDANPLVPPLASVRIGVAVDTLVVRLLVGQSVKTWQAQLDGLAAAFGAHHVTLQPGRVEAGRGRDVMLRVRHHDALAAAIPLARPAPDTPVVRLANVPVGVTEQGSLWGLPVAGRHILIGGATGAGKGSVLWSLVAGLAPGIKAGLIAVRCLDPKGGMEFAAGADLFDRFAYDSDSILAVLRRLRPPCWPALNAYAARRAVIGPPAPNRISYC
;
A
#
# COMPACT_ATOMS: atom_id res chain seq x y z
N MET A 1 -39.05 -2.28 50.99
CA MET A 1 -39.61 -2.16 49.62
C MET A 1 -38.67 -2.89 48.67
N ARG A 2 -38.95 -4.18 48.42
CA ARG A 2 -39.28 -4.77 47.10
C ARG A 2 -38.18 -4.58 46.04
N ALA A 3 -37.41 -5.66 45.84
CA ALA A 3 -36.81 -5.99 44.55
C ALA A 3 -37.89 -6.47 43.56
N PRO A 4 -37.68 -6.24 42.26
CA PRO A 4 -38.15 -7.12 41.18
C PRO A 4 -36.94 -7.57 40.33
N SER A 5 -36.57 -8.86 40.30
CA SER A 5 -37.09 -9.93 39.42
C SER A 5 -36.54 -9.86 37.99
N ASP A 6 -35.34 -10.43 37.78
CA ASP A 6 -34.86 -10.85 36.46
C ASP A 6 -35.21 -12.33 36.27
N GLU A 7 -36.21 -12.60 35.43
CA GLU A 7 -36.50 -13.94 34.93
C GLU A 7 -35.68 -14.22 33.65
N PRO A 8 -35.09 -15.42 33.48
CA PRO A 8 -34.27 -15.75 32.32
C PRO A 8 -35.12 -16.42 31.23
N TYR A 9 -35.11 -15.88 30.01
CA TYR A 9 -35.62 -16.59 28.84
C TYR A 9 -34.52 -17.44 28.18
N GLN A 10 -34.54 -18.74 28.45
CA GLN A 10 -33.96 -19.78 27.58
C GLN A 10 -35.06 -20.79 27.23
N PHE A 11 -35.20 -21.10 25.94
CA PHE A 11 -35.53 -22.39 25.31
C PHE A 11 -35.69 -22.12 23.80
N GLY A 12 -35.24 -22.92 22.83
CA GLY A 12 -34.69 -24.26 22.88
C GLY A 12 -34.02 -24.60 21.54
N ALA A 13 -33.33 -25.74 21.53
CA ALA A 13 -32.50 -26.20 20.44
C ALA A 13 -33.14 -27.35 19.64
N ARG A 14 -32.74 -27.41 18.34
CA ARG A 14 -32.64 -28.58 17.41
C ARG A 14 -33.91 -29.02 16.63
N PRO A 15 -33.78 -29.85 15.55
CA PRO A 15 -32.93 -29.70 14.36
C PRO A 15 -33.64 -30.09 13.01
N ALA A 16 -32.93 -29.87 11.89
CA ALA A 16 -32.97 -30.56 10.58
C ALA A 16 -34.25 -30.55 9.70
N LYS A 17 -34.10 -30.17 8.42
CA LYS A 17 -34.39 -31.04 7.25
C LYS A 17 -33.92 -30.44 5.92
N THR A 18 -33.27 -31.32 5.17
CA THR A 18 -32.81 -31.28 3.78
C THR A 18 -33.99 -31.27 2.79
N PHE A 19 -33.87 -30.59 1.64
CA PHE A 19 -34.18 -31.03 0.26
C PHE A 19 -34.44 -29.83 -0.68
N TYR A 20 -33.66 -29.68 -1.75
CA TYR A 20 -34.18 -29.84 -3.11
C TYR A 20 -33.04 -30.01 -4.14
N SER A 21 -33.20 -31.03 -4.98
CA SER A 21 -32.33 -31.38 -6.11
C SER A 21 -32.91 -30.80 -7.40
N SER A 22 -32.07 -30.51 -8.39
CA SER A 22 -32.45 -30.78 -9.79
C SER A 22 -31.27 -30.84 -10.76
N LYS A 23 -31.05 -32.07 -11.25
CA LYS A 23 -30.79 -32.47 -12.64
C LYS A 23 -29.44 -32.12 -13.29
N PHE A 24 -28.48 -33.02 -13.03
CA PHE A 24 -27.55 -33.50 -14.05
C PHE A 24 -28.33 -34.17 -15.19
N ARG A 25 -28.06 -33.81 -16.46
CA ARG A 25 -28.48 -34.58 -17.63
C ARG A 25 -27.24 -35.02 -18.39
N ARG A 26 -26.89 -36.28 -18.23
CA ARG A 26 -25.84 -37.02 -18.96
C ARG A 26 -26.57 -37.78 -20.08
N CYS A 27 -26.33 -37.44 -21.34
CA CYS A 27 -26.79 -38.24 -22.47
C CYS A 27 -25.67 -39.18 -22.91
N ARG A 28 -25.92 -40.49 -22.83
CA ARG A 28 -25.16 -41.55 -23.49
C ARG A 28 -26.16 -42.62 -23.93
N HIS A 29 -25.99 -43.09 -25.17
CA HIS A 29 -26.55 -44.29 -25.85
C HIS A 29 -27.51 -44.09 -27.03
N ALA A 30 -27.02 -44.57 -28.18
CA ALA A 30 -27.65 -45.33 -29.28
C ALA A 30 -26.67 -45.13 -30.48
N SER A 31 -25.80 -46.05 -30.91
CA SER A 31 -25.96 -47.49 -31.19
C SER A 31 -27.26 -47.75 -31.94
N ASP A 32 -27.23 -47.57 -33.26
CA ASP A 32 -28.03 -48.41 -34.14
C ASP A 32 -27.39 -48.59 -35.52
N GLU A 33 -27.49 -49.82 -35.99
CA GLU A 33 -26.89 -50.38 -37.20
C GLU A 33 -27.59 -49.86 -38.46
N ARG A 34 -26.82 -49.67 -39.54
CA ARG A 34 -27.32 -49.95 -40.89
C ARG A 34 -26.18 -50.16 -41.87
N ALA A 35 -25.84 -51.43 -42.05
CA ALA A 35 -25.22 -51.94 -43.27
C ALA A 35 -26.29 -51.98 -44.38
N ARG A 36 -25.95 -51.45 -45.57
CA ARG A 36 -26.45 -51.87 -46.89
C ARG A 36 -25.57 -51.20 -47.96
N GLY A 37 -24.93 -52.03 -48.79
CA GLY A 37 -23.95 -51.60 -49.78
C GLY A 37 -24.51 -51.29 -51.17
N ALA A 38 -23.64 -50.70 -51.99
CA ALA A 38 -23.55 -50.74 -53.46
C ALA A 38 -22.22 -50.00 -53.79
N ARG A 39 -21.12 -50.67 -54.19
CA ARG A 39 -20.75 -51.18 -55.52
C ARG A 39 -20.66 -50.07 -56.61
N GLY A 40 -19.45 -49.89 -57.17
CA GLY A 40 -19.14 -49.06 -58.35
C GLY A 40 -18.04 -48.01 -58.06
N GLU A 41 -16.76 -48.35 -58.22
CA GLU A 41 -15.92 -48.09 -59.42
C GLU A 41 -15.33 -46.66 -59.49
N GLY A 42 -14.00 -46.58 -59.61
CA GLY A 42 -13.27 -45.32 -59.82
C GLY A 42 -11.90 -45.30 -59.15
N LYS A 43 -10.91 -45.96 -59.77
CA LYS A 43 -9.49 -45.81 -59.47
C LYS A 43 -9.06 -44.37 -59.78
N ASP A 44 -8.51 -43.67 -58.80
CA ASP A 44 -7.50 -42.62 -59.04
C ASP A 44 -6.31 -42.89 -58.13
N ILE A 45 -5.22 -43.33 -58.75
CA ILE A 45 -3.92 -43.57 -58.13
C ILE A 45 -3.27 -42.21 -57.92
N VAL A 46 -3.30 -41.71 -56.67
CA VAL A 46 -2.48 -40.58 -56.23
C VAL A 46 -1.09 -41.10 -55.86
N PRO A 47 0.02 -40.59 -56.43
CA PRO A 47 1.35 -40.97 -55.97
C PRO A 47 1.58 -40.38 -54.57
N PRO A 48 2.28 -41.08 -53.64
CA PRO A 48 2.57 -40.52 -52.34
C PRO A 48 3.55 -39.35 -52.52
N LYS A 49 3.03 -38.11 -52.49
CA LYS A 49 3.86 -36.96 -52.14
C LYS A 49 4.33 -37.19 -50.72
N SER A 50 5.65 -37.31 -50.55
CA SER A 50 6.32 -37.19 -49.27
C SER A 50 5.88 -35.88 -48.60
N LYS A 51 4.87 -35.96 -47.73
CA LYS A 51 4.60 -34.90 -46.77
C LYS A 51 5.80 -34.88 -45.84
N GLY A 52 6.61 -33.84 -45.96
CA GLY A 52 7.68 -33.58 -45.01
C GLY A 52 7.08 -33.63 -43.61
N SER A 53 7.56 -34.56 -42.79
CA SER A 53 7.24 -34.68 -41.37
C SER A 53 7.89 -33.54 -40.56
N ASN A 54 8.22 -32.42 -41.19
CA ASN A 54 8.97 -31.36 -40.55
C ASN A 54 8.06 -30.30 -39.92
N SER A 55 6.82 -30.09 -40.38
CA SER A 55 6.02 -28.97 -39.83
C SER A 55 5.44 -29.26 -38.44
N SER A 56 4.94 -30.47 -38.18
CA SER A 56 4.45 -30.85 -36.83
C SER A 56 5.59 -31.04 -35.84
N ASP A 57 6.74 -31.51 -36.33
CA ASP A 57 7.94 -31.72 -35.53
C ASP A 57 8.62 -30.38 -35.17
N GLU A 58 8.61 -29.41 -36.08
CA GLU A 58 9.10 -28.04 -35.83
C GLU A 58 8.17 -27.25 -34.89
N ASP A 59 6.85 -27.44 -34.95
CA ASP A 59 5.89 -26.75 -34.09
C ASP A 59 6.01 -27.19 -32.61
N TRP A 60 6.10 -28.49 -32.32
CA TRP A 60 6.26 -28.95 -30.92
C TRP A 60 7.66 -28.62 -30.38
N VAL A 61 8.71 -28.70 -31.22
CA VAL A 61 10.06 -28.29 -30.83
C VAL A 61 10.10 -26.79 -30.56
N GLY A 62 9.41 -25.97 -31.36
CA GLY A 62 9.25 -24.54 -31.15
C GLY A 62 8.52 -24.22 -29.85
N GLU A 63 7.40 -24.89 -29.56
CA GLU A 63 6.68 -24.74 -28.29
C GLU A 63 7.51 -25.19 -27.08
N LEU A 64 8.28 -26.27 -27.22
CA LEU A 64 9.17 -26.78 -26.16
C LEU A 64 10.33 -25.80 -25.90
N LEU A 65 10.95 -25.26 -26.95
CA LEU A 65 12.02 -24.26 -26.85
C LEU A 65 11.51 -22.95 -26.25
N VAL A 66 10.33 -22.48 -26.66
CA VAL A 66 9.68 -21.30 -26.06
C VAL A 66 9.31 -21.59 -24.60
N GLY A 67 8.86 -22.80 -24.30
CA GLY A 67 8.57 -23.27 -22.94
C GLY A 67 9.82 -23.30 -22.06
N MET A 68 10.94 -23.84 -22.54
CA MET A 68 12.23 -23.88 -21.85
C MET A 68 12.83 -22.48 -21.71
N ALA A 69 12.76 -21.63 -22.73
CA ALA A 69 13.22 -20.25 -22.64
C ALA A 69 12.40 -19.43 -21.63
N LYS A 70 11.07 -19.61 -21.61
CA LYS A 70 10.19 -19.02 -20.59
C LYS A 70 10.50 -19.57 -19.20
N ALA A 71 10.67 -20.88 -19.05
CA ALA A 71 10.98 -21.50 -17.76
C ALA A 71 12.36 -21.07 -17.23
N THR A 72 13.36 -21.00 -18.11
CA THR A 72 14.72 -20.54 -17.79
C THR A 72 14.71 -19.04 -17.49
N GLY A 73 13.97 -18.24 -18.25
CA GLY A 73 13.79 -16.81 -18.00
C GLY A 73 13.06 -16.54 -16.68
N ILE A 74 12.00 -17.29 -16.38
CA ILE A 74 11.28 -17.23 -15.09
C ILE A 74 12.20 -17.71 -13.96
N GLY A 75 13.00 -18.75 -14.17
CA GLY A 75 13.98 -19.27 -13.22
C GLY A 75 15.07 -18.26 -12.90
N MET A 76 15.67 -17.65 -13.93
CA MET A 76 16.68 -16.60 -13.84
C MET A 76 16.11 -15.35 -13.16
N PHE A 77 14.88 -14.96 -13.50
CA PHE A 77 14.18 -13.87 -12.85
C PHE A 77 13.90 -14.15 -11.37
N ARG A 78 13.47 -15.37 -11.02
CA ARG A 78 13.30 -15.80 -9.62
C ARG A 78 14.63 -15.83 -8.87
N PHE A 79 15.71 -16.23 -9.53
CA PHE A 79 17.06 -16.22 -8.99
C PHE A 79 17.53 -14.79 -8.73
N ALA A 80 17.36 -13.88 -9.70
CA ALA A 80 17.66 -12.46 -9.55
C ALA A 80 16.84 -11.78 -8.45
N LEU A 81 15.58 -12.21 -8.27
CA LEU A 81 14.73 -11.76 -7.17
C LEU A 81 15.14 -12.32 -5.81
N ARG A 82 15.75 -13.51 -5.78
CA ARG A 82 16.21 -14.15 -4.54
C ARG A 82 17.56 -13.59 -4.08
N TRP A 83 18.41 -13.23 -5.02
CA TRP A 83 19.79 -12.79 -4.81
C TRP A 83 20.19 -11.71 -5.83
N PRO A 84 19.78 -10.44 -5.60
CA PRO A 84 20.05 -9.35 -6.54
C PRO A 84 21.54 -9.11 -6.75
N ASP A 85 22.34 -9.20 -5.68
CA ASP A 85 23.79 -9.02 -5.75
C ASP A 85 24.45 -10.09 -6.63
N THR A 86 24.08 -11.36 -6.44
CA THR A 86 24.69 -12.45 -7.21
C THR A 86 24.22 -12.44 -8.65
N ALA A 87 22.97 -12.02 -8.91
CA ALA A 87 22.50 -11.85 -10.28
C ALA A 87 23.18 -10.68 -11.00
N ALA A 88 23.43 -9.57 -10.31
CA ALA A 88 24.22 -8.46 -10.85
C ALA A 88 25.66 -8.92 -11.17
N LEU A 89 26.30 -9.64 -10.25
CA LEU A 89 27.63 -10.20 -10.46
C LEU A 89 27.66 -11.19 -11.63
N LEU A 90 26.70 -12.12 -11.73
CA LEU A 90 26.60 -13.05 -12.85
C LEU A 90 26.33 -12.34 -14.18
N THR A 91 25.56 -11.24 -14.17
CA THR A 91 25.32 -10.43 -15.37
C THR A 91 26.61 -9.74 -15.82
N VAL A 92 27.41 -9.21 -14.89
CA VAL A 92 28.73 -8.63 -15.18
C VAL A 92 29.68 -9.69 -15.74
N VAL A 93 29.74 -10.89 -15.14
CA VAL A 93 30.54 -12.02 -15.67
C VAL A 93 30.12 -12.36 -17.09
N ALA A 94 28.82 -12.50 -17.34
CA ALA A 94 28.30 -12.89 -18.65
C ALA A 94 28.60 -11.84 -19.73
N VAL A 95 28.30 -10.56 -19.45
CA VAL A 95 28.47 -9.46 -20.41
C VAL A 95 29.95 -9.21 -20.71
N VAL A 96 30.79 -9.13 -19.68
CA VAL A 96 32.24 -8.90 -19.84
C VAL A 96 32.92 -10.13 -20.43
N GLY A 97 32.45 -11.34 -20.08
CA GLY A 97 32.95 -12.59 -20.67
C GLY A 97 32.69 -12.66 -22.16
N MET A 98 31.52 -12.22 -22.61
CA MET A 98 31.18 -12.14 -24.04
C MET A 98 31.95 -11.02 -24.78
N ALA A 99 32.24 -9.90 -24.13
CA ALA A 99 32.83 -8.72 -24.80
C ALA A 99 34.37 -8.67 -24.74
N ALA A 100 34.99 -9.09 -23.64
CA ALA A 100 36.41 -8.88 -23.34
C ALA A 100 37.15 -10.16 -22.91
N GLY A 101 36.45 -11.30 -22.86
CA GLY A 101 37.01 -12.60 -22.49
C GLY A 101 37.05 -12.87 -20.97
N LEU A 102 37.26 -14.14 -20.63
CA LEU A 102 37.04 -14.68 -19.28
C LEU A 102 37.95 -14.04 -18.21
N ARG A 103 39.19 -13.66 -18.57
CA ARG A 103 40.15 -13.05 -17.63
C ARG A 103 39.66 -11.70 -17.11
N TRP A 104 39.15 -10.85 -18.00
CA TRP A 104 38.58 -9.55 -17.62
C TRP A 104 37.25 -9.70 -16.89
N ALA A 105 36.46 -10.70 -17.26
CA ALA A 105 35.21 -11.03 -16.56
C ALA A 105 35.46 -11.40 -15.10
N CYS A 106 36.43 -12.27 -14.81
CA CYS A 106 36.76 -12.66 -13.44
C CYS A 106 37.32 -11.48 -12.61
N LEU A 107 38.23 -10.68 -13.18
CA LEU A 107 38.82 -9.52 -12.49
C LEU A 107 37.76 -8.47 -12.14
N LEU A 108 36.96 -8.04 -13.11
CA LEU A 108 35.92 -7.03 -12.89
C LEU A 108 34.85 -7.53 -11.90
N THR A 109 34.47 -8.81 -11.99
CA THR A 109 33.50 -9.39 -11.05
C THR A 109 34.06 -9.43 -9.63
N ALA A 110 35.33 -9.80 -9.44
CA ALA A 110 35.96 -9.80 -8.13
C ALA A 110 36.02 -8.39 -7.52
N VAL A 111 36.37 -7.37 -8.33
CA VAL A 111 36.39 -5.96 -7.89
C VAL A 111 34.98 -5.47 -7.54
N CYS A 112 33.98 -5.74 -8.39
CA CYS A 112 32.59 -5.38 -8.11
C CYS A 112 32.04 -6.10 -6.87
N ALA A 113 32.36 -7.39 -6.70
CA ALA A 113 31.96 -8.16 -5.52
C ALA A 113 32.58 -7.59 -4.24
N ALA A 114 33.88 -7.28 -4.25
CA ALA A 114 34.56 -6.65 -3.12
C ALA A 114 33.95 -5.27 -2.78
N GLY A 115 33.60 -4.47 -3.80
CA GLY A 115 32.94 -3.18 -3.60
C GLY A 115 31.54 -3.31 -2.98
N VAL A 116 30.69 -4.20 -3.49
CA VAL A 116 29.34 -4.42 -2.96
C VAL A 116 29.37 -5.00 -1.54
N TRP A 117 30.25 -5.97 -1.29
CA TRP A 117 30.41 -6.55 0.05
C TRP A 117 31.02 -5.55 1.03
N GLY A 118 32.01 -4.75 0.60
CA GLY A 118 32.56 -3.66 1.40
C GLY A 118 31.51 -2.60 1.73
N TRP A 119 30.65 -2.24 0.78
CA TRP A 119 29.54 -1.31 1.02
C TRP A 119 28.50 -1.89 1.99
N ARG A 120 28.15 -3.17 1.84
CA ARG A 120 27.22 -3.87 2.73
C ARG A 120 27.72 -4.00 4.17
N LEU A 121 29.03 -4.19 4.37
CA LEU A 121 29.64 -4.32 5.70
C LEU A 121 29.94 -2.97 6.34
N GLY A 122 30.39 -1.98 5.56
CA GLY A 122 30.74 -0.66 6.08
C GLY A 122 29.54 0.25 6.31
N TRP A 123 28.52 0.17 5.45
CA TRP A 123 27.36 1.07 5.46
C TRP A 123 26.06 0.29 5.22
N PRO A 124 25.68 -0.60 6.16
CA PRO A 124 24.56 -1.53 5.98
C PRO A 124 23.24 -0.80 5.70
N ASP A 125 22.99 0.35 6.34
CA ASP A 125 21.78 1.15 6.14
C ASP A 125 21.68 1.73 4.72
N SER A 126 22.80 2.21 4.19
CA SER A 126 22.88 2.77 2.84
C SER A 126 22.61 1.69 1.78
N TYR A 127 23.26 0.54 1.91
CA TYR A 127 23.03 -0.61 1.04
C TYR A 127 21.57 -1.11 1.13
N HIS A 128 21.03 -1.21 2.35
CA HIS A 128 19.66 -1.65 2.55
C HIS A 128 18.65 -0.68 1.92
N GLN A 129 18.84 0.63 2.04
CA GLN A 129 17.96 1.61 1.42
C GLN A 129 18.06 1.63 -0.11
N ALA A 130 19.26 1.45 -0.66
CA ALA A 130 19.50 1.52 -2.10
C ALA A 130 19.10 0.25 -2.86
N ILE A 131 19.41 -0.93 -2.33
CA ILE A 131 19.24 -2.22 -3.03
C ILE A 131 18.28 -3.13 -2.27
N GLY A 132 18.53 -3.32 -0.96
CA GLY A 132 17.79 -4.30 -0.15
C GLY A 132 16.27 -4.06 -0.16
N LYS A 133 15.86 -2.83 0.15
CA LYS A 133 14.45 -2.44 0.26
C LYS A 133 13.72 -2.47 -1.08
N PRO A 134 14.20 -1.82 -2.17
CA PRO A 134 13.50 -1.89 -3.46
C PRO A 134 13.33 -3.31 -3.99
N VAL A 135 14.34 -4.16 -3.82
CA VAL A 135 14.26 -5.57 -4.23
C VAL A 135 13.30 -6.35 -3.35
N ALA A 136 13.34 -6.16 -2.03
CA ALA A 136 12.41 -6.80 -1.11
C ALA A 136 10.95 -6.39 -1.38
N ASP A 137 10.72 -5.10 -1.61
CA ASP A 137 9.41 -4.53 -1.95
C ASP A 137 8.90 -5.10 -3.27
N TYR A 138 9.73 -5.13 -4.31
CA TYR A 138 9.35 -5.73 -5.58
C TYR A 138 9.08 -7.22 -5.46
N ARG A 139 9.93 -7.97 -4.75
CA ARG A 139 9.77 -9.40 -4.51
C ARG A 139 8.46 -9.69 -3.80
N ARG A 140 8.14 -8.92 -2.75
CA ARG A 140 6.88 -9.04 -2.02
C ARG A 140 5.70 -8.68 -2.91
N ALA A 141 5.77 -7.56 -3.63
CA ALA A 141 4.76 -7.13 -4.59
C ALA A 141 4.45 -8.21 -5.63
N TYR A 142 5.47 -8.87 -6.15
CA TYR A 142 5.34 -9.91 -7.15
C TYR A 142 4.83 -11.24 -6.57
N LEU A 143 5.48 -11.76 -5.53
CA LEU A 143 5.17 -13.10 -4.98
C LEU A 143 3.84 -13.13 -4.23
N VAL A 144 3.55 -12.09 -3.44
CA VAL A 144 2.34 -12.05 -2.60
C VAL A 144 1.13 -11.70 -3.45
N TYR A 145 1.27 -10.69 -4.31
CA TYR A 145 0.14 -10.11 -5.05
C TYR A 145 0.13 -10.52 -6.51
N ARG A 146 1.06 -10.04 -7.34
CA ARG A 146 0.96 -10.18 -8.81
C ARG A 146 0.86 -11.63 -9.27
N ARG A 147 1.65 -12.54 -8.70
CA ARG A 147 1.67 -13.96 -9.07
C ARG A 147 0.35 -14.68 -8.75
N ARG A 148 -0.26 -14.37 -7.60
CA ARG A 148 -1.48 -15.04 -7.12
C ARG A 148 -2.75 -14.30 -7.49
N TRP A 149 -2.64 -13.10 -8.06
CA TRP A 149 -3.75 -12.20 -8.32
C TRP A 149 -4.89 -12.84 -9.09
N GLN A 150 -4.58 -13.48 -10.22
CA GLN A 150 -5.59 -14.16 -11.04
C GLN A 150 -6.34 -15.23 -10.24
N SER A 151 -5.60 -16.12 -9.59
CA SER A 151 -6.18 -17.20 -8.79
C SER A 151 -7.05 -16.67 -7.65
N ILE A 152 -6.60 -15.62 -6.95
CA ILE A 152 -7.38 -14.97 -5.88
C ILE A 152 -8.68 -14.39 -6.45
N CYS A 153 -8.61 -13.65 -7.56
CA CYS A 153 -9.83 -13.09 -8.17
C CYS A 153 -10.81 -14.17 -8.61
N GLU A 154 -10.33 -15.29 -9.15
CA GLU A 154 -11.17 -16.42 -9.57
C GLU A 154 -11.87 -17.09 -8.38
N HIS A 155 -11.15 -17.39 -7.30
CA HIS A 155 -11.73 -18.06 -6.13
C HIS A 155 -12.71 -17.16 -5.35
N HIS A 156 -12.53 -15.84 -5.38
CA HIS A 156 -13.43 -14.87 -4.74
C HIS A 156 -14.56 -14.38 -5.65
N GLY A 157 -14.70 -14.93 -6.86
CA GLY A 157 -15.76 -14.52 -7.80
C GLY A 157 -15.65 -13.05 -8.26
N LEU A 158 -14.43 -12.50 -8.23
CA LEU A 158 -14.12 -11.13 -8.67
C LEU A 158 -13.75 -11.08 -10.15
N THR A 159 -14.04 -12.12 -10.91
CA THR A 159 -13.87 -12.18 -12.36
C THR A 159 -15.21 -12.10 -13.06
N ILE A 160 -15.19 -11.68 -14.33
CA ILE A 160 -16.39 -11.66 -15.19
C ILE A 160 -16.12 -12.56 -16.38
N SER A 161 -16.92 -13.62 -16.53
CA SER A 161 -16.91 -14.44 -17.73
C SER A 161 -17.56 -13.67 -18.89
N PRO A 162 -16.90 -13.55 -20.06
CA PRO A 162 -17.51 -12.92 -21.24
C PRO A 162 -18.82 -13.61 -21.65
N ARG A 163 -19.88 -12.82 -21.87
CA ARG A 163 -21.17 -13.36 -22.36
C ARG A 163 -20.98 -13.96 -23.76
N GLY A 164 -21.43 -15.19 -23.97
CA GLY A 164 -21.47 -15.84 -25.29
C GLY A 164 -20.31 -16.79 -25.61
N LYS A 165 -19.28 -16.89 -24.76
CA LYS A 165 -18.22 -17.92 -24.87
C LYS A 165 -17.87 -18.47 -23.48
N PRO A 166 -18.43 -19.63 -23.07
CA PRO A 166 -18.13 -20.25 -21.78
C PRO A 166 -16.66 -20.66 -21.64
N ASP A 167 -15.99 -20.99 -22.75
CA ASP A 167 -14.58 -21.42 -22.79
C ASP A 167 -13.58 -20.26 -22.91
N ALA A 168 -14.03 -19.00 -22.93
CA ALA A 168 -13.13 -17.86 -22.99
C ALA A 168 -12.52 -17.58 -21.60
N ASN A 169 -11.23 -17.22 -21.57
CA ASN A 169 -10.56 -16.82 -20.33
C ASN A 169 -11.37 -15.74 -19.60
N PRO A 170 -11.64 -15.91 -18.30
CA PRO A 170 -12.42 -14.95 -17.53
C PRO A 170 -11.68 -13.60 -17.47
N LEU A 171 -12.43 -12.50 -17.52
CA LEU A 171 -11.86 -11.17 -17.36
C LEU A 171 -11.46 -10.98 -15.90
N VAL A 172 -10.17 -10.77 -15.68
CA VAL A 172 -9.58 -10.49 -14.37
C VAL A 172 -9.40 -8.98 -14.21
N PRO A 173 -9.79 -8.38 -13.07
CA PRO A 173 -9.57 -6.97 -12.80
C PRO A 173 -8.07 -6.65 -12.86
N PRO A 174 -7.59 -5.69 -13.66
CA PRO A 174 -6.16 -5.46 -13.75
C PRO A 174 -5.64 -4.75 -12.49
N LEU A 175 -4.52 -5.28 -11.98
CA LEU A 175 -3.78 -4.70 -10.87
C LEU A 175 -2.84 -3.60 -11.39
N ALA A 176 -3.32 -2.36 -11.37
CA ALA A 176 -2.67 -1.20 -11.99
C ALA A 176 -1.35 -0.84 -11.30
N SER A 177 -1.34 -0.81 -9.96
CA SER A 177 -0.12 -0.56 -9.21
C SER A 177 -0.12 -1.26 -7.87
N VAL A 178 1.07 -1.64 -7.41
CA VAL A 178 1.31 -2.22 -6.08
C VAL A 178 2.43 -1.41 -5.46
N ARG A 179 2.17 -0.82 -4.30
CA ARG A 179 3.17 -0.13 -3.49
C ARG A 179 3.26 -0.81 -2.15
N ILE A 180 4.45 -1.30 -1.81
CA ILE A 180 4.71 -1.87 -0.49
C ILE A 180 5.03 -0.72 0.45
N GLY A 181 4.25 -0.62 1.52
CA GLY A 181 4.48 0.38 2.56
C GLY A 181 5.33 -0.19 3.68
N VAL A 182 5.68 0.68 4.65
CA VAL A 182 6.36 0.21 5.87
C VAL A 182 5.39 -0.64 6.68
N ALA A 183 4.17 -0.16 6.86
CA ALA A 183 3.13 -0.85 7.63
C ALA A 183 2.03 -1.47 6.76
N VAL A 184 1.68 -0.79 5.67
CA VAL A 184 0.48 -1.09 4.88
C VAL A 184 0.78 -1.07 3.40
N ASP A 185 0.44 -2.18 2.75
CA ASP A 185 0.61 -2.35 1.32
C ASP A 185 -0.61 -1.79 0.59
N THR A 186 -0.38 -1.09 -0.51
CA THR A 186 -1.37 -0.29 -1.21
C THR A 186 -1.50 -0.80 -2.65
N LEU A 187 -2.67 -1.33 -3.02
CA LEU A 187 -2.94 -1.97 -4.32
C LEU A 187 -4.05 -1.25 -5.09
N VAL A 188 -3.71 -0.66 -6.23
CA VAL A 188 -4.69 0.01 -7.10
C VAL A 188 -5.23 -1.02 -8.07
N VAL A 189 -6.52 -1.31 -7.95
CA VAL A 189 -7.23 -2.24 -8.80
C VAL A 189 -8.23 -1.47 -9.64
N ARG A 190 -8.30 -1.78 -10.93
CA ARG A 190 -9.34 -1.22 -11.79
C ARG A 190 -10.54 -2.14 -11.80
N LEU A 191 -11.70 -1.62 -11.39
CA LEU A 191 -12.96 -2.34 -11.46
C LEU A 191 -13.33 -2.66 -12.91
N LEU A 192 -13.79 -3.88 -13.14
CA LEU A 192 -14.37 -4.28 -14.41
C LEU A 192 -15.77 -3.67 -14.57
N VAL A 193 -16.20 -3.49 -15.82
CA VAL A 193 -17.54 -2.99 -16.13
C VAL A 193 -18.57 -4.00 -15.60
N GLY A 194 -19.48 -3.54 -14.73
CA GLY A 194 -20.46 -4.39 -14.04
C GLY A 194 -20.08 -4.77 -12.60
N GLN A 195 -18.84 -4.50 -12.16
CA GLN A 195 -18.48 -4.64 -10.74
C GLN A 195 -18.82 -3.39 -9.94
N SER A 196 -19.27 -3.60 -8.72
CA SER A 196 -19.56 -2.53 -7.76
C SER A 196 -18.56 -2.54 -6.61
N VAL A 197 -18.37 -1.38 -5.98
CA VAL A 197 -17.59 -1.27 -4.74
C VAL A 197 -18.15 -2.17 -3.64
N LYS A 198 -19.47 -2.33 -3.56
CA LYS A 198 -20.15 -3.20 -2.59
C LYS A 198 -19.76 -4.67 -2.76
N THR A 199 -19.62 -5.14 -4.00
CA THR A 199 -19.16 -6.51 -4.30
C THR A 199 -17.76 -6.76 -3.75
N TRP A 200 -16.86 -5.78 -3.92
CA TRP A 200 -15.50 -5.85 -3.40
C TRP A 200 -15.46 -5.76 -1.87
N GLN A 201 -16.29 -4.90 -1.28
CA GLN A 201 -16.42 -4.78 0.18
C GLN A 201 -16.84 -6.10 0.83
N ALA A 202 -17.76 -6.85 0.20
CA ALA A 202 -18.22 -8.15 0.70
C ALA A 202 -17.12 -9.22 0.71
N GLN A 203 -16.04 -9.05 -0.07
CA GLN A 203 -14.95 -10.02 -0.18
C GLN A 203 -13.68 -9.59 0.59
N LEU A 204 -13.71 -8.50 1.37
CA LEU A 204 -12.49 -7.98 2.03
C LEU A 204 -11.89 -8.97 3.03
N ASP A 205 -12.72 -9.65 3.82
CA ASP A 205 -12.24 -10.64 4.79
C ASP A 205 -11.63 -11.87 4.09
N GLY A 206 -12.24 -12.30 3.00
CA GLY A 206 -11.70 -13.37 2.15
C GLY A 206 -10.35 -12.99 1.54
N LEU A 207 -10.25 -11.76 1.02
CA LEU A 207 -9.00 -11.21 0.50
C LEU A 207 -7.92 -11.08 1.58
N ALA A 208 -8.30 -10.68 2.81
CA ALA A 208 -7.38 -10.63 3.94
C ALA A 208 -6.78 -12.02 4.23
N ALA A 209 -7.62 -13.05 4.30
CA ALA A 209 -7.18 -14.43 4.47
C ALA A 209 -6.30 -14.91 3.31
N ALA A 210 -6.68 -14.61 2.06
CA ALA A 210 -5.91 -15.02 0.87
C ALA A 210 -4.53 -14.35 0.80
N PHE A 211 -4.41 -13.10 1.24
CA PHE A 211 -3.13 -12.40 1.31
C PHE A 211 -2.29 -12.79 2.53
N GLY A 212 -2.88 -13.46 3.52
CA GLY A 212 -2.24 -13.70 4.83
C GLY A 212 -2.09 -12.41 5.64
N ALA A 213 -3.05 -11.49 5.52
CA ALA A 213 -3.03 -10.19 6.17
C ALA A 213 -4.05 -10.13 7.31
N HIS A 214 -3.82 -9.26 8.31
CA HIS A 214 -4.74 -9.08 9.43
C HIS A 214 -6.02 -8.35 9.01
N HIS A 215 -5.90 -7.37 8.12
CA HIS A 215 -7.04 -6.56 7.72
C HIS A 215 -6.82 -5.95 6.33
N VAL A 216 -7.90 -5.87 5.55
CA VAL A 216 -7.91 -5.20 4.24
C VAL A 216 -9.01 -4.15 4.24
N THR A 217 -8.64 -2.90 3.98
CA THR A 217 -9.62 -1.83 3.75
C THR A 217 -9.71 -1.48 2.28
N LEU A 218 -10.91 -1.09 1.86
CA LEU A 218 -11.15 -0.56 0.54
C LEU A 218 -11.45 0.93 0.63
N GLN A 219 -10.71 1.71 -0.14
CA GLN A 219 -10.96 3.12 -0.36
C GLN A 219 -11.32 3.35 -1.82
N PRO A 220 -12.32 4.19 -2.13
CA PRO A 220 -12.57 4.59 -3.51
C PRO A 220 -11.33 5.31 -4.06
N GLY A 221 -10.94 5.01 -5.30
CA GLY A 221 -9.81 5.67 -5.94
C GLY A 221 -10.01 7.18 -5.97
N ARG A 222 -8.94 7.92 -5.71
CA ARG A 222 -8.97 9.38 -5.67
C ARG A 222 -9.38 9.90 -7.06
N VAL A 223 -10.53 10.57 -7.13
CA VAL A 223 -11.13 11.10 -8.36
C VAL A 223 -10.16 12.04 -9.12
N GLU A 224 -9.23 12.70 -8.39
CA GLU A 224 -8.19 13.58 -8.95
C GLU A 224 -7.26 12.89 -9.96
N ALA A 225 -7.14 11.56 -9.96
CA ALA A 225 -6.33 10.81 -10.93
C ALA A 225 -7.07 10.49 -12.25
N GLY A 226 -8.26 11.06 -12.48
CA GLY A 226 -8.99 10.98 -13.74
C GLY A 226 -9.58 9.60 -14.07
N ARG A 227 -9.63 8.67 -13.10
CA ARG A 227 -10.08 7.28 -13.32
C ARG A 227 -11.07 6.85 -12.25
N GLY A 228 -12.34 7.22 -12.43
CA GLY A 228 -13.44 6.89 -11.50
C GLY A 228 -13.77 5.38 -11.35
N ARG A 229 -12.97 4.49 -11.95
CA ARG A 229 -13.12 3.02 -11.84
C ARG A 229 -12.02 2.37 -11.01
N ASP A 230 -11.04 3.12 -10.55
CA ASP A 230 -9.96 2.56 -9.75
C ASP A 230 -10.40 2.51 -8.27
N VAL A 231 -10.13 1.39 -7.60
CA VAL A 231 -10.30 1.20 -6.16
C VAL A 231 -8.95 0.93 -5.51
N MET A 232 -8.82 1.36 -4.27
CA MET A 232 -7.61 1.29 -3.51
C MET A 232 -7.75 0.29 -2.36
N LEU A 233 -7.08 -0.86 -2.48
CA LEU A 233 -7.00 -1.82 -1.38
C LEU A 233 -5.78 -1.50 -0.52
N ARG A 234 -5.99 -1.41 0.79
CA ARG A 234 -4.94 -1.23 1.80
C ARG A 234 -4.86 -2.48 2.65
N VAL A 235 -3.75 -3.18 2.54
CA VAL A 235 -3.52 -4.50 3.13
C VAL A 235 -2.54 -4.36 4.29
N ARG A 236 -3.01 -4.65 5.51
CA ARG A 236 -2.23 -4.57 6.74
C ARG A 236 -1.73 -5.96 7.13
N HIS A 237 -0.43 -6.20 7.01
CA HIS A 237 0.19 -7.49 7.33
C HIS A 237 0.68 -7.61 8.77
N HIS A 238 0.97 -6.48 9.42
CA HIS A 238 1.41 -6.44 10.81
C HIS A 238 0.84 -5.20 11.49
N ASP A 239 0.87 -5.20 12.81
CA ASP A 239 0.52 -4.02 13.57
C ASP A 239 1.68 -3.01 13.56
N ALA A 240 1.45 -1.91 12.84
CA ALA A 240 2.38 -0.79 12.70
C ALA A 240 2.73 -0.12 14.03
N LEU A 241 1.83 -0.22 15.02
CA LEU A 241 1.95 0.44 16.32
C LEU A 241 2.44 -0.52 17.42
N ALA A 242 2.71 -1.78 17.07
CA ALA A 242 3.26 -2.74 18.03
C ALA A 242 4.66 -2.35 18.51
N ALA A 243 5.48 -1.78 17.63
CA ALA A 243 6.74 -1.16 17.99
C ALA A 243 6.55 0.35 18.17
N ALA A 244 7.12 0.90 19.25
CA ALA A 244 7.08 2.34 19.48
C ALA A 244 7.80 3.09 18.36
N ILE A 245 7.10 4.01 17.72
CA ILE A 245 7.68 4.91 16.72
C ILE A 245 8.51 5.97 17.47
N PRO A 246 9.82 6.11 17.17
CA PRO A 246 10.65 7.11 17.82
C PRO A 246 10.09 8.52 17.62
N LEU A 247 10.06 9.29 18.71
CA LEU A 247 9.66 10.69 18.67
C LEU A 247 10.62 11.47 17.76
N ALA A 248 10.07 12.11 16.72
CA ALA A 248 10.81 13.04 15.89
C ALA A 248 11.20 14.26 16.73
N ARG A 249 12.50 14.40 17.02
CA ARG A 249 13.06 15.54 17.75
C ARG A 249 13.84 16.40 16.77
N PRO A 250 13.34 17.60 16.41
CA PRO A 250 14.13 18.56 15.66
C PRO A 250 15.43 18.86 16.41
N ALA A 251 16.51 19.12 15.66
CA ALA A 251 17.78 19.49 16.27
C ALA A 251 17.61 20.81 17.05
N PRO A 252 18.26 20.99 18.21
CA PRO A 252 18.07 22.17 19.05
C PRO A 252 18.40 23.51 18.38
N ASP A 253 19.22 23.47 17.33
CA ASP A 253 19.69 24.57 16.49
C ASP A 253 18.86 24.77 15.21
N THR A 254 17.73 24.04 15.06
CA THR A 254 16.87 24.17 13.89
C THR A 254 16.38 25.63 13.75
N PRO A 255 16.80 26.37 12.71
CA PRO A 255 16.61 27.82 12.65
C PRO A 255 15.18 28.22 12.30
N VAL A 256 14.38 27.30 11.76
CA VAL A 256 13.02 27.58 11.27
C VAL A 256 12.07 26.45 11.64
N VAL A 257 11.03 26.77 12.41
CA VAL A 257 9.89 25.87 12.64
C VAL A 257 8.85 26.08 11.54
N ARG A 258 8.60 25.05 10.74
CA ARG A 258 7.57 25.08 9.70
C ARG A 258 6.20 24.78 10.31
N LEU A 259 5.50 25.82 10.77
CA LEU A 259 4.14 25.70 11.35
C LEU A 259 3.10 25.09 10.38
N ALA A 260 3.34 25.18 9.08
CA ALA A 260 2.50 24.54 8.06
C ALA A 260 2.70 23.01 7.99
N ASN A 261 3.74 22.45 8.61
CA ASN A 261 4.06 21.03 8.55
C ASN A 261 4.91 20.60 9.76
N VAL A 262 4.32 20.64 10.96
CA VAL A 262 5.01 20.27 12.20
C VAL A 262 5.11 18.74 12.27
N PRO A 263 6.30 18.15 12.44
CA PRO A 263 6.46 16.70 12.51
C PRO A 263 5.76 16.12 13.75
N VAL A 264 4.90 15.11 13.55
CA VAL A 264 4.16 14.46 14.65
C VAL A 264 4.33 12.94 14.66
N GLY A 265 4.63 12.34 13.52
CA GLY A 265 4.90 10.90 13.44
C GLY A 265 5.34 10.48 12.05
N VAL A 266 5.03 9.25 11.68
CA VAL A 266 5.25 8.71 10.33
C VAL A 266 3.96 8.14 9.76
N THR A 267 3.80 8.24 8.45
CA THR A 267 2.70 7.63 7.72
C THR A 267 2.95 6.14 7.55
N GLU A 268 1.92 5.39 7.13
CA GLU A 268 2.06 3.97 6.81
C GLU A 268 3.03 3.69 5.64
N GLN A 269 3.28 4.71 4.81
CA GLN A 269 4.29 4.67 3.75
C GLN A 269 5.72 4.98 4.24
N GLY A 270 5.87 5.34 5.52
CA GLY A 270 7.15 5.69 6.15
C GLY A 270 7.57 7.14 5.93
N SER A 271 6.76 7.97 5.28
CA SER A 271 7.04 9.41 5.17
C SER A 271 6.72 10.11 6.49
N LEU A 272 7.38 11.24 6.75
CA LEU A 272 7.08 12.07 7.91
C LEU A 272 5.62 12.53 7.86
N TRP A 273 4.86 12.24 8.91
CA TRP A 273 3.52 12.75 9.10
C TRP A 273 3.62 14.10 9.82
N GLY A 274 3.32 15.17 9.09
CA GLY A 274 3.27 16.51 9.64
C GLY A 274 1.85 17.05 9.78
N LEU A 275 1.63 17.85 10.82
CA LEU A 275 0.38 18.54 11.07
C LEU A 275 0.52 20.05 10.76
N PRO A 276 -0.39 20.62 9.94
CA PRO A 276 -0.44 22.04 9.71
C PRO A 276 -1.12 22.75 10.89
N VAL A 277 -0.34 23.46 11.70
CA VAL A 277 -0.80 24.21 12.88
C VAL A 277 -1.15 25.66 12.53
N ALA A 278 -0.43 26.26 11.56
CA ALA A 278 -0.67 27.65 11.16
C ALA A 278 -2.10 27.84 10.63
N GLY A 279 -2.88 28.70 11.30
CA GLY A 279 -4.22 29.09 10.88
C GLY A 279 -5.25 27.95 10.89
N ARG A 280 -5.02 26.87 11.63
CA ARG A 280 -5.92 25.71 11.70
C ARG A 280 -6.22 25.32 13.14
N HIS A 281 -7.43 24.80 13.33
CA HIS A 281 -7.82 24.12 14.57
C HIS A 281 -7.79 22.62 14.34
N ILE A 282 -7.12 21.88 15.22
CA ILE A 282 -6.93 20.43 15.09
C ILE A 282 -7.68 19.76 16.24
N LEU A 283 -8.57 18.82 15.91
CA LEU A 283 -9.23 17.96 16.89
C LEU A 283 -8.55 16.58 16.89
N ILE A 284 -8.11 16.13 18.07
CA ILE A 284 -7.53 14.80 18.27
C ILE A 284 -8.51 13.98 19.11
N GLY A 285 -9.12 12.96 18.49
CA GLY A 285 -10.07 12.05 19.13
C GLY A 285 -9.51 10.63 19.24
N GLY A 286 -10.06 9.85 20.18
CA GLY A 286 -9.67 8.46 20.41
C GLY A 286 -10.03 7.98 21.82
N ALA A 287 -10.14 6.67 22.01
CA ALA A 287 -10.37 6.07 23.33
C ALA A 287 -9.19 6.31 24.29
N THR A 288 -9.40 6.07 25.59
CA THR A 288 -8.28 6.04 26.56
C THR A 288 -7.28 4.97 26.15
N GLY A 289 -5.98 5.27 26.25
CA GLY A 289 -4.91 4.38 25.78
C GLY A 289 -4.65 4.41 24.27
N ALA A 290 -5.47 5.09 23.45
CA ALA A 290 -5.30 5.13 21.99
C ALA A 290 -4.12 6.02 21.50
N GLY A 291 -3.33 6.61 22.41
CA GLY A 291 -2.18 7.45 22.04
C GLY A 291 -2.49 8.92 21.72
N LYS A 292 -3.63 9.47 22.16
CA LYS A 292 -3.91 10.92 21.97
C LYS A 292 -2.82 11.83 22.56
N GLY A 293 -2.35 11.48 23.77
CA GLY A 293 -1.30 12.22 24.46
C GLY A 293 0.02 12.21 23.70
N SER A 294 0.39 11.09 23.07
CA SER A 294 1.62 11.02 22.28
C SER A 294 1.57 11.92 21.05
N VAL A 295 0.41 12.07 20.39
CA VAL A 295 0.23 13.04 19.28
C VAL A 295 0.46 14.47 19.76
N LEU A 296 -0.08 14.85 20.93
CA LEU A 296 0.11 16.18 21.50
C LEU A 296 1.56 16.44 21.92
N TRP A 297 2.20 15.48 22.59
CA TRP A 297 3.62 15.57 22.96
C TRP A 297 4.53 15.62 21.74
N SER A 298 4.23 14.87 20.68
CA SER A 298 4.95 14.97 19.41
C SER A 298 4.81 16.35 18.78
N LEU A 299 3.63 16.96 18.86
CA LEU A 299 3.43 18.33 18.40
C LEU A 299 4.27 19.33 19.19
N VAL A 300 4.26 19.23 20.53
CA VAL A 300 5.09 20.08 21.40
C VAL A 300 6.57 19.92 21.07
N ALA A 301 7.04 18.69 20.87
CA ALA A 301 8.42 18.41 20.48
C ALA A 301 8.78 19.01 19.10
N GLY A 302 7.87 18.92 18.13
CA GLY A 302 8.03 19.54 16.80
C GLY A 302 8.06 21.07 16.85
N LEU A 303 7.39 21.68 17.84
CA LEU A 303 7.39 23.13 18.08
C LEU A 303 8.52 23.61 18.99
N ALA A 304 9.20 22.70 19.70
CA ALA A 304 10.17 23.02 20.75
C ALA A 304 11.26 24.01 20.34
N PRO A 305 11.86 23.98 19.13
CA PRO A 305 12.83 24.99 18.72
C PRO A 305 12.26 26.42 18.71
N GLY A 306 11.00 26.56 18.28
CA GLY A 306 10.31 27.86 18.23
C GLY A 306 9.85 28.34 19.60
N ILE A 307 9.52 27.41 20.51
CA ILE A 307 9.26 27.70 21.93
C ILE A 307 10.55 28.23 22.58
N LYS A 308 11.66 27.50 22.42
CA LYS A 308 12.97 27.88 22.96
C LYS A 308 13.46 29.24 22.43
N ALA A 309 13.20 29.54 21.16
CA ALA A 309 13.53 30.82 20.54
C ALA A 309 12.58 31.98 20.92
N GLY A 310 11.54 31.73 21.73
CA GLY A 310 10.55 32.75 22.10
C GLY A 310 9.60 33.18 20.97
N LEU A 311 9.60 32.45 19.84
CA LEU A 311 8.76 32.73 18.67
C LEU A 311 7.35 32.13 18.81
N ILE A 312 7.20 31.11 19.66
CA ILE A 312 5.95 30.37 19.85
C ILE A 312 5.62 30.33 21.33
N ALA A 313 4.50 30.95 21.71
CA ALA A 313 3.92 30.83 23.04
C ALA A 313 2.84 29.73 23.05
N VAL A 314 3.11 28.62 23.74
CA VAL A 314 2.13 27.55 23.91
C VAL A 314 1.37 27.74 25.22
N ARG A 315 0.04 27.75 25.15
CA ARG A 315 -0.84 27.76 26.32
C ARG A 315 -1.50 26.40 26.45
N CYS A 316 -1.16 25.67 27.50
CA CYS A 316 -1.66 24.34 27.75
C CYS A 316 -2.78 24.37 28.80
N LEU A 317 -3.93 23.79 28.45
CA LEU A 317 -5.11 23.67 29.31
C LEU A 317 -5.38 22.19 29.53
N ASP A 318 -5.11 21.69 30.73
CA ASP A 318 -5.27 20.28 31.09
C ASP A 318 -6.30 20.11 32.22
N PRO A 319 -7.60 19.99 31.91
CA PRO A 319 -8.65 19.89 32.92
C PRO A 319 -8.58 18.61 33.76
N LYS A 320 -7.63 17.70 33.48
CA LYS A 320 -7.39 16.49 34.28
C LYS A 320 -6.42 16.74 35.44
N GLY A 321 -6.41 17.95 36.00
CA GLY A 321 -5.48 18.30 37.09
C GLY A 321 -4.02 18.24 36.69
N GLY A 322 -3.72 18.41 35.39
CA GLY A 322 -2.35 18.44 34.88
C GLY A 322 -1.70 17.06 34.69
N MET A 323 -2.44 15.95 34.84
CA MET A 323 -1.89 14.60 34.74
C MET A 323 -1.15 14.31 33.42
N GLU A 324 -1.49 14.99 32.33
CA GLU A 324 -0.94 14.68 31.00
C GLU A 324 0.24 15.61 30.64
N PHE A 325 0.24 16.84 31.17
CA PHE A 325 1.12 17.92 30.72
C PHE A 325 1.95 18.59 31.81
N ALA A 326 1.73 18.30 33.10
CA ALA A 326 2.48 18.92 34.19
C ALA A 326 4.00 18.71 34.06
N ALA A 327 4.43 17.57 33.53
CA ALA A 327 5.84 17.26 33.30
C ALA A 327 6.55 18.23 32.32
N GLY A 328 5.80 18.99 31.52
CA GLY A 328 6.32 19.98 30.59
C GLY A 328 5.89 21.40 30.91
N ALA A 329 5.50 21.69 32.16
CA ALA A 329 5.01 23.01 32.57
C ALA A 329 5.97 24.15 32.13
N ASP A 330 7.28 23.93 32.23
CA ASP A 330 8.31 24.91 31.84
C ASP A 330 8.37 25.21 30.34
N LEU A 331 7.75 24.36 29.50
CA LEU A 331 7.66 24.58 28.05
C LEU A 331 6.48 25.48 27.67
N PHE A 332 5.55 25.74 28.60
CA PHE A 332 4.32 26.46 28.30
C PHE A 332 4.40 27.89 28.84
N ASP A 333 4.03 28.87 28.01
CA ASP A 333 3.83 30.27 28.42
C ASP A 333 2.78 30.37 29.53
N ARG A 334 1.73 29.53 29.43
CA ARG A 334 0.71 29.36 30.46
C ARG A 334 0.31 27.90 30.55
N PHE A 335 0.30 27.39 31.77
CA PHE A 335 -0.25 26.08 32.10
C PHE A 335 -1.40 26.27 33.09
N ALA A 336 -2.57 25.74 32.75
CA ALA A 336 -3.78 25.82 33.56
C ALA A 336 -4.43 24.44 33.64
N TYR A 337 -4.82 24.02 34.85
CA TYR A 337 -5.29 22.67 35.10
C TYR A 337 -6.51 22.57 36.02
N ASP A 338 -6.86 23.65 36.71
CA ASP A 338 -8.12 23.82 37.44
C ASP A 338 -9.11 24.65 36.60
N SER A 339 -10.40 24.57 36.94
CA SER A 339 -11.46 25.24 36.17
C SER A 339 -11.29 26.77 36.13
N ASP A 340 -10.86 27.40 37.22
CA ASP A 340 -10.75 28.86 37.32
C ASP A 340 -9.57 29.38 36.49
N SER A 341 -8.40 28.72 36.58
CA SER A 341 -7.24 29.08 35.77
C SER A 341 -7.48 28.85 34.27
N ILE A 342 -8.18 27.76 33.90
CA ILE A 342 -8.55 27.49 32.51
C ILE A 342 -9.47 28.60 31.98
N LEU A 343 -10.49 28.99 32.73
CA LEU A 343 -11.39 30.09 32.35
C LEU A 343 -10.65 31.42 32.24
N ALA A 344 -9.69 31.69 33.13
CA ALA A 344 -8.87 32.89 33.06
C ALA A 344 -8.05 32.96 31.77
N VAL A 345 -7.45 31.85 31.35
CA VAL A 345 -6.69 31.78 30.08
C VAL A 345 -7.62 31.95 28.87
N LEU A 346 -8.77 31.27 28.85
CA LEU A 346 -9.74 31.38 27.74
C LEU A 346 -10.31 32.80 27.59
N ARG A 347 -10.62 33.48 28.70
CA ARG A 347 -11.10 34.88 28.67
C ARG A 347 -10.06 35.83 28.09
N ARG A 348 -8.77 35.58 28.34
CA ARG A 348 -7.65 36.35 27.75
C ARG A 348 -7.38 36.03 26.29
N LEU A 349 -7.85 34.88 25.78
CA LEU A 349 -7.73 34.48 24.38
C LEU A 349 -8.87 35.02 23.52
N ARG A 350 -9.96 35.49 24.13
CA ARG A 350 -11.00 36.21 23.41
C ARG A 350 -10.33 37.45 22.79
N PRO A 351 -10.39 37.67 21.47
CA PRO A 351 -10.04 38.97 20.95
C PRO A 351 -10.87 40.00 21.73
N PRO A 352 -10.32 41.17 22.07
CA PRO A 352 -11.15 42.21 22.66
C PRO A 352 -12.35 42.37 21.76
N CYS A 353 -13.49 42.71 22.35
CA CYS A 353 -14.64 43.15 21.58
C CYS A 353 -14.19 44.12 20.47
N TRP A 354 -15.01 44.16 19.41
CA TRP A 354 -14.79 44.76 18.09
C TRP A 354 -13.83 45.99 17.96
N PRO A 355 -13.68 46.92 18.92
CA PRO A 355 -12.71 48.01 18.80
C PRO A 355 -11.21 47.64 18.60
N ALA A 356 -10.72 46.49 19.07
CA ALA A 356 -9.27 46.19 19.01
C ALA A 356 -8.78 45.58 17.68
N LEU A 357 -9.69 45.03 16.86
CA LEU A 357 -9.35 44.53 15.52
C LEU A 357 -8.94 45.68 14.58
N ASN A 358 -9.52 46.87 14.75
CA ASN A 358 -9.12 48.08 14.04
C ASN A 358 -7.71 48.55 14.44
N ALA A 359 -7.31 48.39 15.70
CA ALA A 359 -5.97 48.76 16.15
C ALA A 359 -4.87 47.82 15.59
N TYR A 360 -5.20 46.53 15.39
CA TYR A 360 -4.28 45.58 14.77
C TYR A 360 -4.19 45.77 13.23
N ALA A 361 -5.30 46.11 12.58
CA ALA A 361 -5.32 46.51 11.16
C ALA A 361 -4.58 47.84 10.91
N ALA A 362 -4.72 48.82 11.81
CA ALA A 362 -4.04 50.12 11.72
C ALA A 362 -2.51 50.02 11.90
N ARG A 363 -2.01 49.10 12.73
CA ARG A 363 -0.55 48.84 12.84
C ARG A 363 0.06 48.20 11.60
N ARG A 364 -0.77 47.53 10.77
CA ARG A 364 -0.33 46.97 9.49
C ARG A 364 -0.29 48.00 8.35
N ALA A 365 -0.93 49.16 8.52
CA ALA A 365 -0.86 50.28 7.57
C ALA A 365 0.39 51.16 7.73
N VAL A 366 1.15 51.00 8.83
CA VAL A 366 2.40 51.75 9.09
C VAL A 366 3.64 51.04 8.54
N ILE A 367 3.52 49.76 8.18
CA ILE A 367 4.55 49.03 7.44
C ILE A 367 4.04 48.91 6.00
N GLY A 368 4.52 49.81 5.14
CA GLY A 368 4.08 49.91 3.74
C GLY A 368 4.16 48.59 2.96
N PRO A 369 3.48 48.49 1.81
CA PRO A 369 3.49 47.28 1.01
C PRO A 369 4.93 46.94 0.56
N PRO A 370 5.28 45.65 0.45
CA PRO A 370 6.56 45.27 -0.15
C PRO A 370 6.65 45.82 -1.58
N ALA A 371 7.81 46.39 -1.92
CA ALA A 371 8.07 46.95 -3.25
C ALA A 371 7.76 45.91 -4.35
N PRO A 372 7.15 46.33 -5.48
CA PRO A 372 6.94 45.43 -6.60
C PRO A 372 8.30 45.05 -7.20
N ASN A 373 8.62 43.75 -7.20
CA ASN A 373 9.72 43.20 -7.98
C ASN A 373 9.49 43.53 -9.46
N ARG A 374 10.19 44.55 -9.97
CA ARG A 374 10.46 44.67 -11.40
C ARG A 374 11.46 43.58 -11.76
N ILE A 375 10.96 42.47 -12.28
CA ILE A 375 11.75 41.59 -13.13
C ILE A 375 11.55 42.14 -14.55
N SER A 376 12.52 42.90 -15.02
CA SER A 376 12.64 43.25 -16.43
C SER A 376 13.07 41.99 -17.19
N TYR A 377 12.37 41.70 -18.29
CA TYR A 377 12.83 40.76 -19.29
C TYR A 377 14.07 41.34 -19.99
N CYS A 378 15.17 40.60 -19.97
CA CYS A 378 16.18 40.50 -21.02
C CYS A 378 16.70 39.06 -21.02
#